data_AF-A0A2T4GTE8-F1
#
_entry.id   AF-A0A2T4GTE8-F1
#
_cell.length_a   1.000
_cell.length_b   1.000
_cell.length_c   1.000
_cell.angle_alpha   90.00
_cell.angle_beta   90.00
_cell.angle_gamma   90.00
#
_symmetry.space_group_name_H-M   'P 1'
#
loop_
_entity.id
_entity.type
_entity.pdbx_description
1 polymer ?
#
loop_
_entity_poly.entity_id
_entity_poly.type
_entity_poly.pdbx_seq_one_letter_code
_entity_poly.pdbx_strand_id
1 'polypeptide(L)'
;MRRQIITIASLVAFACGADVDNSKLDPLQFKKDGTFQIAIFSDMHFGQYESTTGPEQDRNSVEVLNKVLDYDTPDLVVLNGDLINGDSTWKHNSTHYIDMIVEPMVNRSLTWASTYGNHDHNYNINGDDILVREQMWPGARTQKMVNKTRSGTTNYYLPVYPSDCSDTSDCSPQMILWFFDSRGGNYYQGSWQENWVDQSVVDWFNETSTELTSKHNKTIPSLAFVHVPPNATVALQTELGIRKNNQPGINDDPPVPQQGYGWCADGTPTYDCPYGGQDIPFMEALVTIPGIIGLFYGHDHGNTWCYRWDTKLDGMDIEGNGIHLCYGQHSGYGGYGDWIRGAREIVVTEDMLEKNEVETYIRLESGDVVGKVMLNSTYNEDYYPATPNTMTYMSEEADSAPRMIKAVFFDFMGTCLDWHSSVVNALPPAIPKPKASELALEWRRKYFVANSERLAQRLEPEDIDDTLIRVLENILDDMPDYKPHFTPEIKKQLINAWHAQPAWPEVRQAIDSIRNDLGLEVFVHANGTTRLQLDLTRFAGLNFNMLFSSQLLGTYKPDPEAYNKALRLVKLQPEEVVLVAAHAYDLRGAQAVGMKTIYIHRWTDDVDEDMEKVKGEFGAFLEGMEGLPAAIKIFQ
;
A
#
# COMPACT_ATOMS: atom_id res chain seq x y z
N MET A 1 -37.70 13.01 23.51
CA MET A 1 -37.45 11.98 22.46
C MET A 1 -37.07 12.69 21.16
N ARG A 2 -35.78 12.90 20.93
CA ARG A 2 -35.25 13.41 19.65
C ARG A 2 -34.75 12.21 18.87
N ARG A 3 -35.33 11.95 17.69
CA ARG A 3 -34.86 10.95 16.73
C ARG A 3 -33.59 11.49 16.08
N GLN A 4 -32.47 10.82 16.28
CA GLN A 4 -31.28 10.99 15.46
C GLN A 4 -31.58 10.39 14.08
N ILE A 5 -31.48 11.23 13.06
CA ILE A 5 -31.44 10.82 11.67
C ILE A 5 -29.99 10.42 11.42
N ILE A 6 -29.76 9.13 11.24
CA ILE A 6 -28.48 8.59 10.78
C ILE A 6 -28.44 8.87 9.28
N THR A 7 -27.61 9.83 8.87
CA THR A 7 -27.30 10.06 7.46
C THR A 7 -26.44 8.88 6.99
N ILE A 8 -26.99 8.04 6.13
CA ILE A 8 -26.27 6.97 5.46
C ILE A 8 -25.24 7.63 4.54
N ALA A 9 -23.95 7.41 4.82
CA ALA A 9 -22.87 7.76 3.91
C ALA A 9 -23.06 6.94 2.62
N SER A 10 -23.35 7.64 1.52
CA SER A 10 -23.38 7.04 0.20
C SER A 10 -21.95 6.64 -0.18
N LEU A 11 -21.65 5.34 -0.19
CA LEU A 11 -20.51 4.82 -0.94
C LEU A 11 -20.72 5.18 -2.41
N VAL A 12 -19.90 6.10 -2.92
CA VAL A 12 -19.75 6.28 -4.36
C VAL A 12 -19.00 5.05 -4.88
N ALA A 13 -19.75 4.07 -5.38
CA ALA A 13 -19.18 3.05 -6.22
C ALA A 13 -18.75 3.74 -7.53
N PHE A 14 -17.45 3.96 -7.71
CA PHE A 14 -16.95 4.37 -9.02
C PHE A 14 -17.21 3.25 -10.02
N ALA A 15 -17.97 3.59 -11.05
CA ALA A 15 -18.11 2.77 -12.22
C ALA A 15 -16.73 2.61 -12.87
N CYS A 16 -16.21 1.38 -12.95
CA CYS A 16 -15.20 1.06 -13.95
C CYS A 16 -15.77 1.44 -15.32
N GLY A 17 -15.33 2.55 -15.92
CA GLY A 17 -15.70 2.88 -17.30
C GLY A 17 -15.78 4.35 -17.72
N ALA A 18 -15.48 5.34 -16.87
CA ALA A 18 -15.28 6.72 -17.33
C ALA A 18 -13.78 7.04 -17.37
N ASP A 19 -13.26 7.47 -18.53
CA ASP A 19 -11.90 8.00 -18.64
C ASP A 19 -11.77 9.24 -17.75
N VAL A 20 -10.80 9.23 -16.84
CA VAL A 20 -10.47 10.39 -16.01
C VAL A 20 -9.87 11.48 -16.91
N ASP A 21 -10.42 12.69 -16.83
CA ASP A 21 -9.94 13.84 -17.60
C ASP A 21 -9.60 15.00 -16.67
N ASN A 22 -8.37 15.00 -16.16
CA ASN A 22 -7.85 16.03 -15.27
C ASN A 22 -7.62 17.39 -15.96
N SER A 23 -7.72 17.47 -17.30
CA SER A 23 -7.62 18.75 -18.02
C SER A 23 -8.82 19.67 -17.77
N LYS A 24 -9.91 19.12 -17.20
CA LYS A 24 -11.16 19.82 -16.91
C LYS A 24 -11.34 20.18 -15.43
N LEU A 25 -10.30 20.05 -14.61
CA LEU A 25 -10.38 20.46 -13.21
C LEU A 25 -10.66 21.96 -13.11
N ASP A 26 -11.52 22.33 -12.16
CA ASP A 26 -11.77 23.74 -11.86
C ASP A 26 -10.46 24.45 -11.50
N PRO A 27 -10.29 25.73 -11.85
CA PRO A 27 -9.11 26.49 -11.45
C PRO A 27 -8.93 26.50 -9.93
N LEU A 28 -7.69 26.49 -9.46
CA LEU A 28 -7.42 26.74 -8.04
C LEU A 28 -7.84 28.18 -7.72
N GLN A 29 -8.64 28.34 -6.67
CA GLN A 29 -9.21 29.63 -6.28
C GLN A 29 -9.22 29.75 -4.76
N PHE A 30 -9.05 30.97 -4.27
CA PHE A 30 -9.32 31.29 -2.89
C PHE A 30 -10.78 30.99 -2.54
N LYS A 31 -11.01 30.49 -1.33
CA LYS A 31 -12.37 30.35 -0.78
C LYS A 31 -13.04 31.73 -0.68
N LYS A 32 -14.37 31.72 -0.55
CA LYS A 32 -15.16 32.97 -0.42
C LYS A 32 -14.81 33.82 0.80
N ASP A 33 -14.16 33.24 1.81
CA ASP A 33 -13.64 33.96 2.97
C ASP A 33 -12.22 34.52 2.75
N GLY A 34 -11.70 34.40 1.53
CA GLY A 34 -10.38 34.90 1.13
C GLY A 34 -9.24 33.98 1.56
N THR A 35 -9.49 32.76 2.04
CA THR A 35 -8.45 31.81 2.48
C THR A 35 -8.08 30.80 1.39
N PHE A 36 -6.84 30.32 1.41
CA PHE A 36 -6.38 29.17 0.64
C PHE A 36 -5.38 28.37 1.47
N GLN A 37 -5.58 27.06 1.57
CA GLN A 37 -4.77 26.17 2.39
C GLN A 37 -4.09 25.07 1.56
N ILE A 38 -2.83 24.80 1.88
CA ILE A 38 -2.01 23.74 1.25
C ILE A 38 -1.49 22.80 2.35
N ALA A 39 -1.74 21.50 2.19
CA ALA A 39 -1.12 20.47 3.03
C ALA A 39 0.03 19.82 2.26
N ILE A 40 1.22 19.75 2.85
CA ILE A 40 2.44 19.23 2.24
C ILE A 40 2.85 17.94 2.95
N PHE A 41 2.81 16.84 2.21
CA PHE A 41 3.33 15.54 2.63
C PHE A 41 4.66 15.26 1.92
N SER A 42 5.69 14.90 2.67
CA SER A 42 7.04 14.63 2.17
C SER A 42 7.57 13.30 2.73
N ASP A 43 8.47 12.66 1.99
CA ASP A 43 9.28 11.53 2.50
C ASP A 43 8.39 10.41 3.05
N MET A 44 7.41 9.97 2.25
CA MET A 44 6.48 8.91 2.67
C MET A 44 7.07 7.51 2.48
N HIS A 45 7.92 7.34 1.47
CA HIS A 45 8.66 6.11 1.16
C HIS A 45 7.78 4.84 1.10
N PHE A 46 6.62 4.91 0.45
CA PHE A 46 5.76 3.75 0.30
C PHE A 46 6.48 2.57 -0.39
N GLY A 47 6.16 1.34 0.01
CA GLY A 47 6.73 0.12 -0.56
C GLY A 47 8.17 -0.19 -0.11
N GLN A 48 8.70 0.53 0.88
CA GLN A 48 9.96 0.14 1.52
C GLN A 48 9.78 -1.20 2.24
N TYR A 49 10.72 -2.13 2.07
CA TYR A 49 10.61 -3.47 2.65
C TYR A 49 9.29 -4.20 2.32
N GLU A 50 8.87 -4.09 1.06
CA GLU A 50 7.60 -4.60 0.51
C GLU A 50 7.27 -6.07 0.90
N SER A 51 8.26 -6.92 1.10
CA SER A 51 8.06 -8.33 1.50
C SER A 51 8.07 -8.59 3.01
N THR A 52 8.26 -7.58 3.86
CA THR A 52 8.33 -7.73 5.33
C THR A 52 7.46 -6.70 6.06
N THR A 53 8.05 -5.63 6.60
CA THR A 53 7.34 -4.62 7.41
C THR A 53 6.64 -3.57 6.56
N GLY A 54 7.00 -3.46 5.28
CA GLY A 54 6.50 -2.44 4.36
C GLY A 54 4.98 -2.29 4.33
N PRO A 55 4.20 -3.38 4.13
CA PRO A 55 2.75 -3.28 4.06
C PRO A 55 2.11 -2.67 5.32
N GLU A 56 2.74 -2.78 6.48
CA GLU A 56 2.27 -2.14 7.69
C GLU A 56 2.67 -0.66 7.76
N GLN A 57 3.92 -0.34 7.40
CA GLN A 57 4.39 1.03 7.27
C GLN A 57 3.50 1.82 6.29
N ASP A 58 3.14 1.22 5.16
CA ASP A 58 2.28 1.83 4.15
C ASP A 58 0.87 2.08 4.71
N ARG A 59 0.29 1.13 5.45
CA ARG A 59 -1.02 1.31 6.11
C ARG A 59 -1.00 2.44 7.14
N ASN A 60 0.03 2.48 7.98
CA ASN A 60 0.17 3.54 8.98
C ASN A 60 0.39 4.90 8.32
N SER A 61 1.13 4.95 7.21
CA SER A 61 1.29 6.16 6.40
C SER A 61 -0.06 6.64 5.84
N VAL A 62 -0.89 5.73 5.30
CA VAL A 62 -2.27 6.07 4.88
C VAL A 62 -3.11 6.59 6.06
N GLU A 63 -2.92 6.05 7.27
CA GLU A 63 -3.59 6.56 8.47
C GLU A 63 -3.16 8.00 8.80
N VAL A 64 -1.87 8.32 8.69
CA VAL A 64 -1.35 9.69 8.85
C VAL A 64 -2.00 10.64 7.84
N LEU A 65 -2.01 10.27 6.55
CA LEU A 65 -2.66 11.07 5.50
C LEU A 65 -4.14 11.32 5.84
N ASN A 66 -4.88 10.28 6.24
CA ASN A 66 -6.28 10.43 6.62
C ASN A 66 -6.46 11.34 7.83
N LYS A 67 -5.68 11.17 8.90
CA LYS A 67 -5.77 11.98 10.12
C LYS A 67 -5.49 13.45 9.83
N VAL A 68 -4.39 13.75 9.15
CA VAL A 68 -4.03 15.13 8.78
C VAL A 68 -5.15 15.76 7.95
N LEU A 69 -5.63 15.07 6.91
CA LEU A 69 -6.71 15.56 6.04
C LEU A 69 -8.11 15.60 6.71
N ASP A 70 -8.26 14.98 7.87
CA ASP A 70 -9.46 15.10 8.71
C ASP A 70 -9.37 16.29 9.69
N TYR A 71 -8.16 16.62 10.16
CA TYR A 71 -7.91 17.80 10.99
C TYR A 71 -7.96 19.10 10.19
N ASP A 72 -7.36 19.07 9.00
CA ASP A 72 -7.20 20.20 8.10
C ASP A 72 -7.79 19.82 6.73
N THR A 73 -8.67 20.66 6.18
CA THR A 73 -9.28 20.43 4.85
C THR A 73 -8.66 21.40 3.83
N PRO A 74 -7.50 21.04 3.23
CA PRO A 74 -6.77 21.91 2.33
C PRO A 74 -7.50 22.09 1.00
N ASP A 75 -7.16 23.17 0.29
CA ASP A 75 -7.61 23.43 -1.08
C ASP A 75 -6.71 22.75 -2.12
N LEU A 76 -5.47 22.43 -1.74
CA LEU A 76 -4.51 21.67 -2.52
C LEU A 76 -3.66 20.80 -1.60
N VAL A 77 -3.48 19.53 -1.96
CA VAL A 77 -2.46 18.68 -1.34
C VAL A 77 -1.19 18.70 -2.21
N VAL A 78 -0.03 18.89 -1.60
CA VAL A 78 1.27 18.79 -2.25
C VAL A 78 1.99 17.53 -1.78
N LEU A 79 2.33 16.66 -2.71
CA LEU A 79 3.14 15.45 -2.48
C LEU A 79 4.58 15.76 -2.88
N ASN A 80 5.44 16.07 -1.92
CA ASN A 80 6.73 16.73 -2.16
C ASN A 80 7.91 15.77 -2.19
N GLY A 81 7.86 14.77 -3.08
CA GLY A 81 8.92 13.81 -3.35
C GLY A 81 9.19 12.76 -2.28
N ASP A 82 9.98 11.77 -2.68
CA ASP A 82 10.20 10.50 -1.98
C ASP A 82 8.87 9.85 -1.59
N LEU A 83 7.96 9.81 -2.57
CA LEU A 83 6.63 9.23 -2.43
C LEU A 83 6.73 7.72 -2.25
N ILE A 84 7.57 7.09 -3.07
CA ILE A 84 7.80 5.66 -3.14
C ILE A 84 9.27 5.36 -2.86
N ASN A 85 9.54 4.28 -2.13
CA ASN A 85 10.88 3.74 -1.98
C ASN A 85 11.24 2.87 -3.21
N GLY A 86 11.86 3.48 -4.22
CA GLY A 86 12.29 2.79 -5.43
C GLY A 86 13.38 1.73 -5.23
N ASP A 87 14.10 1.75 -4.10
CA ASP A 87 15.18 0.80 -3.80
C ASP A 87 14.65 -0.60 -3.48
N SER A 88 13.48 -0.69 -2.86
CA SER A 88 12.92 -1.94 -2.32
C SER A 88 11.77 -2.51 -3.13
N THR A 89 11.12 -1.69 -3.94
CA THR A 89 9.91 -2.06 -4.69
C THR A 89 10.22 -2.96 -5.89
N TRP A 90 9.26 -3.79 -6.29
CA TRP A 90 9.42 -4.61 -7.51
C TRP A 90 8.97 -3.89 -8.78
N LYS A 91 9.67 -4.12 -9.89
CA LYS A 91 9.38 -3.50 -11.20
C LYS A 91 7.94 -3.67 -11.71
N HIS A 92 7.26 -4.75 -11.32
CA HIS A 92 5.94 -5.08 -11.88
C HIS A 92 4.78 -4.38 -11.17
N ASN A 93 5.02 -3.75 -10.03
CA ASN A 93 3.98 -3.13 -9.20
C ASN A 93 4.43 -1.84 -8.49
N SER A 94 5.66 -1.36 -8.70
CA SER A 94 6.20 -0.18 -8.02
C SER A 94 5.30 1.05 -8.12
N THR A 95 4.65 1.30 -9.25
CA THR A 95 3.72 2.44 -9.40
C THR A 95 2.36 2.24 -8.72
N HIS A 96 1.97 1.02 -8.35
CA HIS A 96 0.66 0.79 -7.69
C HIS A 96 0.57 1.43 -6.31
N TYR A 97 1.70 1.74 -5.65
CA TYR A 97 1.72 2.47 -4.39
C TYR A 97 1.13 3.89 -4.52
N ILE A 98 1.14 4.48 -5.73
CA ILE A 98 0.42 5.74 -6.00
C ILE A 98 -1.06 5.62 -5.68
N ASP A 99 -1.69 4.47 -5.94
CA ASP A 99 -3.10 4.27 -5.65
C ASP A 99 -3.40 4.42 -4.15
N MET A 100 -2.52 3.89 -3.30
CA MET A 100 -2.64 4.01 -1.85
C MET A 100 -2.40 5.45 -1.39
N ILE A 101 -1.42 6.13 -1.98
CA ILE A 101 -1.09 7.52 -1.64
C ILE A 101 -2.24 8.46 -1.98
N VAL A 102 -2.85 8.31 -3.17
CA VAL A 102 -3.90 9.24 -3.63
C VAL A 102 -5.31 8.88 -3.15
N GLU A 103 -5.54 7.65 -2.67
CA GLU A 103 -6.86 7.21 -2.18
C GLU A 103 -7.48 8.18 -1.14
N PRO A 104 -6.76 8.65 -0.09
CA PRO A 104 -7.29 9.62 0.86
C PRO A 104 -7.76 10.94 0.23
N MET A 105 -7.08 11.41 -0.83
CA MET A 105 -7.45 12.63 -1.56
C MET A 105 -8.66 12.38 -2.46
N VAL A 106 -8.64 11.30 -3.24
CA VAL A 106 -9.73 10.90 -4.14
C VAL A 106 -11.03 10.72 -3.37
N ASN A 107 -10.99 10.03 -2.22
CA ASN A 107 -12.16 9.81 -1.37
C ASN A 107 -12.77 11.11 -0.81
N ARG A 108 -11.96 12.16 -0.68
CA ARG A 108 -12.37 13.50 -0.22
C ARG A 108 -12.67 14.47 -1.37
N SER A 109 -12.55 14.03 -2.62
CA SER A 109 -12.62 14.89 -3.82
C SER A 109 -11.65 16.08 -3.75
N LEU A 110 -10.50 15.86 -3.10
CA LEU A 110 -9.42 16.85 -3.05
C LEU A 110 -8.61 16.79 -4.33
N THR A 111 -7.93 17.89 -4.61
CA THR A 111 -7.00 18.00 -5.73
C THR A 111 -5.57 18.06 -5.20
N TRP A 112 -4.63 17.54 -5.98
CA TRP A 112 -3.24 17.42 -5.54
C TRP A 112 -2.24 17.68 -6.65
N ALA A 113 -1.01 17.97 -6.25
CA ALA A 113 0.12 18.27 -7.10
C ALA A 113 1.38 17.62 -6.52
N SER A 114 2.24 17.06 -7.35
CA SER A 114 3.43 16.32 -6.90
C SER A 114 4.73 16.93 -7.41
N THR A 115 5.80 16.80 -6.62
CA THR A 115 7.19 16.73 -7.07
C THR A 115 7.71 15.31 -6.78
N TYR A 116 8.83 14.92 -7.40
CA TYR A 116 9.44 13.62 -7.16
C TYR A 116 10.84 13.78 -6.58
N GLY A 117 11.21 12.83 -5.73
CA GLY A 117 12.51 12.76 -5.08
C GLY A 117 13.45 11.75 -5.73
N ASN A 118 14.61 11.57 -5.09
CA ASN A 118 15.62 10.63 -5.56
C ASN A 118 15.21 9.16 -5.32
N HIS A 119 14.33 8.86 -4.36
CA HIS A 119 13.82 7.50 -4.17
C HIS A 119 12.71 7.14 -5.17
N ASP A 120 12.05 8.13 -5.77
CA ASP A 120 11.08 7.95 -6.85
C ASP A 120 11.75 7.60 -8.21
N HIS A 121 13.09 7.63 -8.26
CA HIS A 121 13.91 7.32 -9.43
C HIS A 121 14.92 6.21 -9.10
N ASN A 122 14.65 4.99 -9.54
CA ASN A 122 15.53 3.86 -9.24
C ASN A 122 15.52 2.78 -10.34
N TYR A 123 16.15 1.63 -10.07
CA TYR A 123 16.21 0.52 -11.00
C TYR A 123 14.82 -0.01 -11.39
N ASN A 124 13.86 0.01 -10.45
CA ASN A 124 12.52 -0.57 -10.62
C ASN A 124 11.40 0.47 -10.83
N ILE A 125 11.70 1.77 -10.79
CA ILE A 125 10.70 2.85 -10.88
C ILE A 125 11.31 4.12 -11.51
N ASN A 126 10.49 4.92 -12.18
CA ASN A 126 10.88 6.24 -12.68
C ASN A 126 9.72 7.22 -12.58
N GLY A 127 10.03 8.52 -12.53
CA GLY A 127 9.03 9.57 -12.40
C GLY A 127 8.02 9.62 -13.56
N ASP A 128 8.41 9.32 -14.81
CA ASP A 128 7.46 9.36 -15.94
C ASP A 128 6.33 8.33 -15.77
N ASP A 129 6.65 7.13 -15.29
CA ASP A 129 5.65 6.08 -14.99
C ASP A 129 4.79 6.43 -13.76
N ILE A 130 5.37 7.10 -12.76
CA ILE A 130 4.63 7.65 -11.61
C ILE A 130 3.62 8.69 -12.08
N LEU A 131 4.05 9.65 -12.91
CA LEU A 131 3.18 10.70 -13.48
C LEU A 131 2.03 10.11 -14.29
N VAL A 132 2.31 9.09 -15.11
CA VAL A 132 1.27 8.37 -15.86
C VAL A 132 0.25 7.74 -14.91
N ARG A 133 0.71 7.13 -13.81
CA ARG A 133 -0.19 6.49 -12.84
C ARG A 133 -1.01 7.50 -12.05
N GLU A 134 -0.42 8.60 -11.59
CA GLU A 134 -1.13 9.68 -10.90
C GLU A 134 -2.27 10.23 -11.76
N GLN A 135 -2.04 10.39 -13.07
CA GLN A 135 -3.03 10.90 -14.02
C GLN A 135 -4.21 9.96 -14.27
N MET A 136 -4.15 8.71 -13.78
CA MET A 136 -5.29 7.79 -13.82
C MET A 136 -6.36 8.11 -12.76
N TRP A 137 -6.05 8.99 -11.81
CA TRP A 137 -6.94 9.34 -10.69
C TRP A 137 -7.46 10.79 -10.79
N PRO A 138 -8.74 11.04 -10.44
CA PRO A 138 -9.35 12.35 -10.60
C PRO A 138 -8.86 13.33 -9.53
N GLY A 139 -8.38 14.50 -9.95
CA GLY A 139 -7.88 15.53 -9.04
C GLY A 139 -6.37 15.77 -9.14
N ALA A 140 -5.64 14.99 -9.95
CA ALA A 140 -4.22 15.19 -10.19
C ALA A 140 -3.96 16.44 -11.05
N ARG A 141 -3.15 17.38 -10.53
CA ARG A 141 -2.72 18.61 -11.22
C ARG A 141 -1.26 18.59 -11.65
N THR A 142 -0.51 17.53 -11.33
CA THR A 142 0.90 17.37 -11.68
C THR A 142 1.11 17.45 -13.19
N GLN A 143 2.07 18.26 -13.64
CA GLN A 143 2.31 18.51 -15.07
C GLN A 143 3.80 18.42 -15.45
N LYS A 144 4.04 18.27 -16.75
CA LYS A 144 5.38 18.26 -17.38
C LYS A 144 5.46 19.40 -18.40
N MET A 145 5.73 20.62 -17.93
CA MET A 145 5.81 21.81 -18.80
C MET A 145 7.19 21.99 -19.43
N VAL A 146 8.25 21.40 -18.86
CA VAL A 146 9.60 21.41 -19.43
C VAL A 146 9.90 20.05 -20.06
N ASN A 147 10.06 20.02 -21.39
CA ASN A 147 10.39 18.82 -22.14
C ASN A 147 11.82 18.88 -22.68
N LYS A 148 12.79 18.67 -21.80
CA LYS A 148 14.23 18.62 -22.12
C LYS A 148 14.81 17.33 -21.56
N THR A 149 15.85 16.81 -22.20
CA THR A 149 16.43 15.50 -21.85
C THR A 149 16.87 15.40 -20.39
N ARG A 150 17.32 16.52 -19.79
CA ARG A 150 17.86 16.57 -18.44
C ARG A 150 16.96 17.29 -17.43
N SER A 151 15.77 17.75 -17.81
CA SER A 151 14.92 18.55 -16.91
C SER A 151 14.27 17.74 -15.79
N GLY A 152 14.35 16.41 -15.81
CA GLY A 152 13.53 15.56 -14.94
C GLY A 152 12.11 15.41 -15.49
N THR A 153 11.21 14.97 -14.63
CA THR A 153 9.83 14.60 -14.95
C THR A 153 8.85 15.75 -14.75
N THR A 154 8.82 16.38 -13.57
CA THR A 154 7.72 17.28 -13.17
C THR A 154 8.19 18.70 -12.88
N ASN A 155 8.19 19.55 -13.92
CA ASN A 155 8.46 20.99 -13.79
C ASN A 155 7.28 21.76 -14.35
N TYR A 156 6.60 22.53 -13.50
CA TYR A 156 5.35 23.19 -13.83
C TYR A 156 4.98 24.27 -12.81
N TYR A 157 3.94 25.04 -13.11
CA TYR A 157 3.33 25.97 -12.16
C TYR A 157 1.82 25.85 -12.16
N LEU A 158 1.21 26.20 -11.03
CA LEU A 158 -0.24 26.27 -10.86
C LEU A 158 -0.64 27.69 -10.43
N PRO A 159 -1.47 28.40 -11.22
CA PRO A 159 -2.04 29.68 -10.80
C PRO A 159 -3.20 29.49 -9.83
N VAL A 160 -3.24 30.31 -8.78
CA VAL A 160 -4.36 30.40 -7.83
C VAL A 160 -5.04 31.76 -7.99
N TYR A 161 -6.34 31.73 -8.26
CA TYR A 161 -7.14 32.89 -8.65
C TYR A 161 -7.95 33.48 -7.49
N PRO A 162 -8.34 34.76 -7.56
CA PRO A 162 -9.21 35.40 -6.57
C PRO A 162 -10.52 34.64 -6.33
N SER A 163 -11.09 34.83 -5.15
CA SER A 163 -12.32 34.16 -4.72
C SER A 163 -13.58 34.54 -5.51
N ASP A 164 -13.54 35.68 -6.20
CA ASP A 164 -14.61 36.21 -7.05
C ASP A 164 -14.38 35.97 -8.55
N CYS A 165 -13.33 35.22 -8.91
CA CYS A 165 -12.99 34.96 -10.30
C CYS A 165 -13.96 33.96 -10.97
N SER A 166 -14.84 34.47 -11.84
CA SER A 166 -15.76 33.60 -12.61
C SER A 166 -15.18 33.05 -13.92
N ASP A 167 -14.21 33.74 -14.51
CA ASP A 167 -13.55 33.36 -15.76
C ASP A 167 -12.05 33.69 -15.68
N THR A 168 -11.20 32.67 -15.71
CA THR A 168 -9.74 32.83 -15.56
C THR A 168 -9.08 33.56 -16.72
N SER A 169 -9.77 33.75 -17.84
CA SER A 169 -9.27 34.57 -18.96
C SER A 169 -9.30 36.07 -18.66
N ASP A 170 -10.19 36.50 -17.75
CA ASP A 170 -10.36 37.91 -17.36
C ASP A 170 -9.74 38.22 -15.98
N CYS A 171 -9.31 37.21 -15.24
CA CYS A 171 -8.69 37.36 -13.92
C CYS A 171 -7.16 37.29 -13.96
N SER A 172 -6.52 38.02 -13.05
CA SER A 172 -5.12 37.81 -12.73
C SER A 172 -4.97 36.89 -11.52
N PRO A 173 -4.09 35.86 -11.56
CA PRO A 173 -3.79 35.05 -10.37
C PRO A 173 -3.32 35.92 -9.20
N GLN A 174 -3.68 35.52 -7.98
CA GLN A 174 -3.16 36.14 -6.76
C GLN A 174 -1.90 35.44 -6.25
N MET A 175 -1.72 34.17 -6.60
CA MET A 175 -0.55 33.39 -6.22
C MET A 175 -0.15 32.44 -7.35
N ILE A 176 1.16 32.23 -7.52
CA ILE A 176 1.70 31.14 -8.36
C ILE A 176 2.37 30.11 -7.45
N LEU A 177 2.07 28.84 -7.69
CA LEU A 177 2.74 27.71 -7.05
C LEU A 177 3.70 27.09 -8.06
N TRP A 178 5.00 27.11 -7.79
CA TRP A 178 6.05 26.55 -8.64
C TRP A 178 6.50 25.18 -8.15
N PHE A 179 6.64 24.23 -9.06
CA PHE A 179 7.07 22.87 -8.77
C PHE A 179 8.30 22.54 -9.60
N PHE A 180 9.38 22.13 -8.91
CA PHE A 180 10.68 21.86 -9.52
C PHE A 180 11.11 20.42 -9.25
N ASP A 181 11.63 19.79 -10.30
CA ASP A 181 12.20 18.45 -10.23
C ASP A 181 13.72 18.54 -10.00
N SER A 182 14.15 18.26 -8.78
CA SER A 182 15.56 18.19 -8.41
C SER A 182 16.24 16.89 -8.85
N ARG A 183 15.49 15.92 -9.41
CA ARG A 183 15.99 14.62 -9.86
C ARG A 183 16.66 13.84 -8.72
N GLY A 184 17.80 13.20 -9.01
CA GLY A 184 18.53 12.32 -8.10
C GLY A 184 18.11 10.85 -8.24
N GLY A 185 18.76 9.98 -7.48
CA GLY A 185 18.54 8.54 -7.61
C GLY A 185 19.20 7.98 -8.86
N ASN A 186 18.61 6.96 -9.48
CA ASN A 186 19.16 6.33 -10.67
C ASN A 186 18.24 6.50 -11.87
N TYR A 187 18.83 6.63 -13.06
CA TYR A 187 18.09 6.40 -14.29
C TYR A 187 17.46 5.00 -14.27
N TYR A 188 16.29 4.85 -14.88
CA TYR A 188 15.60 3.57 -14.95
C TYR A 188 16.49 2.48 -15.55
N GLN A 189 16.76 1.44 -14.76
CA GLN A 189 17.70 0.36 -15.12
C GLN A 189 19.09 0.86 -15.55
N GLY A 190 19.50 2.03 -15.05
CA GLY A 190 20.66 2.77 -15.48
C GLY A 190 21.59 3.15 -14.33
N SER A 191 22.45 4.13 -14.61
CA SER A 191 23.42 4.67 -13.65
C SER A 191 22.81 5.79 -12.81
N TRP A 192 23.63 6.28 -11.87
CA TRP A 192 23.33 7.44 -11.05
C TRP A 192 22.93 8.67 -11.90
N GLN A 193 21.91 9.37 -11.43
CA GLN A 193 21.35 10.57 -12.05
C GLN A 193 21.87 11.83 -11.34
N GLU A 194 21.96 12.92 -12.09
CA GLU A 194 22.14 14.26 -11.57
C GLU A 194 21.03 14.61 -10.55
N ASN A 195 21.38 15.29 -9.46
CA ASN A 195 20.52 15.57 -8.30
C ASN A 195 20.38 17.07 -8.01
N TRP A 196 20.08 17.87 -9.04
CA TRP A 196 19.77 19.30 -8.91
C TRP A 196 18.71 19.72 -9.92
N VAL A 197 18.10 20.89 -9.75
CA VAL A 197 17.25 21.50 -10.79
C VAL A 197 18.10 21.91 -11.98
N ASP A 198 17.82 21.33 -13.16
CA ASP A 198 18.63 21.53 -14.36
C ASP A 198 18.58 22.98 -14.89
N GLN A 199 19.66 23.42 -15.53
CA GLN A 199 19.73 24.76 -16.15
C GLN A 199 18.55 25.03 -17.09
N SER A 200 18.10 24.02 -17.85
CA SER A 200 16.97 24.21 -18.76
C SER A 200 15.64 24.48 -18.06
N VAL A 201 15.50 24.04 -16.80
CA VAL A 201 14.36 24.37 -15.94
C VAL A 201 14.52 25.79 -15.39
N VAL A 202 15.73 26.19 -15.03
CA VAL A 202 16.04 27.57 -14.60
C VAL A 202 15.76 28.58 -15.71
N ASP A 203 16.14 28.27 -16.95
CA ASP A 203 15.85 29.11 -18.11
C ASP A 203 14.33 29.25 -18.31
N TRP A 204 13.60 28.14 -18.27
CA TRP A 204 12.14 28.13 -18.34
C TRP A 204 11.49 28.93 -17.21
N PHE A 205 12.02 28.83 -15.99
CA PHE A 205 11.49 29.55 -14.84
C PHE A 205 11.63 31.08 -15.02
N ASN A 206 12.81 31.54 -15.44
CA ASN A 206 13.07 32.95 -15.73
C ASN A 206 12.16 33.48 -16.84
N GLU A 207 12.07 32.76 -17.96
CA GLU A 207 11.23 33.12 -19.11
C GLU A 207 9.75 33.18 -18.71
N THR A 208 9.24 32.11 -18.08
CA THR A 208 7.83 31.99 -17.68
C THR A 208 7.45 33.03 -16.64
N SER A 209 8.31 33.30 -15.65
CA SER A 209 8.05 34.34 -14.64
C SER A 209 7.97 35.74 -15.27
N THR A 210 8.85 36.03 -16.23
CA THR A 210 8.82 37.28 -17.00
C THR A 210 7.55 37.40 -17.84
N GLU A 211 7.13 36.32 -18.49
CA GLU A 211 5.89 36.26 -19.27
C GLU A 211 4.65 36.46 -18.40
N LEU A 212 4.57 35.79 -17.24
CA LEU A 212 3.45 35.93 -16.30
C LEU A 212 3.36 37.36 -15.76
N THR A 213 4.50 37.93 -15.36
CA THR A 213 4.58 39.32 -14.89
C THR A 213 4.14 40.30 -15.97
N SER A 214 4.57 40.08 -17.21
CA SER A 214 4.21 40.93 -18.36
C SER A 214 2.73 40.79 -18.73
N LYS A 215 2.21 39.57 -18.74
CA LYS A 215 0.80 39.25 -19.06
C LYS A 215 -0.17 39.88 -18.07
N HIS A 216 0.18 39.86 -16.79
CA HIS A 216 -0.68 40.33 -15.71
C HIS A 216 -0.33 41.73 -15.20
N ASN A 217 0.74 42.34 -15.72
CA ASN A 217 1.24 43.66 -15.36
C ASN A 217 1.42 43.86 -13.84
N LYS A 218 1.82 42.79 -13.14
CA LYS A 218 2.15 42.78 -11.72
C LYS A 218 3.10 41.63 -11.42
N THR A 219 3.97 41.81 -10.45
CA THR A 219 4.63 40.67 -9.80
C THR A 219 3.59 39.92 -8.99
N ILE A 220 3.46 38.62 -9.23
CA ILE A 220 2.49 37.78 -8.53
C ILE A 220 3.24 37.08 -7.38
N PRO A 221 2.78 37.18 -6.13
CA PRO A 221 3.30 36.39 -5.01
C PRO A 221 3.37 34.90 -5.36
N SER A 222 4.39 34.21 -4.86
CA SER A 222 4.60 32.81 -5.21
C SER A 222 5.26 31.99 -4.12
N LEU A 223 4.93 30.71 -4.13
CA LEU A 223 5.52 29.66 -3.31
C LEU A 223 6.16 28.63 -4.24
N ALA A 224 7.26 28.03 -3.82
CA ALA A 224 7.98 27.04 -4.58
C ALA A 224 8.13 25.72 -3.81
N PHE A 225 8.09 24.61 -4.54
CA PHE A 225 8.24 23.25 -4.02
C PHE A 225 9.33 22.53 -4.80
N VAL A 226 10.25 21.90 -4.08
CA VAL A 226 11.31 21.04 -4.62
C VAL A 226 11.56 19.94 -3.59
N HIS A 227 11.94 18.73 -4.00
CA HIS A 227 12.20 17.69 -3.00
C HIS A 227 13.55 17.88 -2.30
N VAL A 228 14.65 17.91 -3.06
CA VAL A 228 16.01 18.01 -2.50
C VAL A 228 16.36 19.49 -2.19
N PRO A 229 16.80 19.83 -0.96
CA PRO A 229 17.09 21.20 -0.57
C PRO A 229 18.32 21.77 -1.31
N PRO A 230 18.35 23.10 -1.56
CA PRO A 230 19.52 23.76 -2.13
C PRO A 230 20.67 23.83 -1.12
N ASN A 231 21.90 24.02 -1.61
CA ASN A 231 23.10 24.08 -0.77
C ASN A 231 23.08 25.18 0.30
N ALA A 232 22.34 26.27 0.07
CA ALA A 232 22.12 27.30 1.09
C ALA A 232 21.61 26.73 2.41
N THR A 233 20.78 25.69 2.37
CA THR A 233 20.19 25.05 3.55
C THR A 233 21.25 24.42 4.46
N VAL A 234 22.25 23.78 3.87
CA VAL A 234 23.38 23.16 4.61
C VAL A 234 24.20 24.23 5.32
N ALA A 235 24.51 25.33 4.63
CA ALA A 235 25.24 26.45 5.21
C ALA A 235 24.45 27.10 6.36
N LEU A 236 23.14 27.33 6.18
CA LEU A 236 22.28 27.85 7.25
C LEU A 236 22.24 26.95 8.49
N GLN A 237 22.13 25.63 8.28
CA GLN A 237 22.06 24.66 9.37
C GLN A 237 23.38 24.54 10.12
N THR A 238 24.52 24.58 9.42
CA THR A 238 25.84 24.30 10.00
C THR A 238 26.62 25.52 10.44
N GLU A 239 26.54 26.63 9.70
CA GLU A 239 27.34 27.83 9.95
C GLU A 239 26.63 28.79 10.90
N LEU A 240 25.37 29.13 10.60
CA LEU A 240 24.57 30.04 11.41
C LEU A 240 23.87 29.34 12.57
N GLY A 241 23.49 28.07 12.35
CA GLY A 241 22.81 27.23 13.33
C GLY A 241 21.34 27.56 13.49
N ILE A 242 20.56 26.54 13.84
CA ILE A 242 19.11 26.65 14.04
C ILE A 242 18.82 26.94 15.52
N ARG A 243 18.20 28.10 15.78
CA ARG A 243 17.78 28.47 17.14
C ARG A 243 16.33 28.05 17.33
N LYS A 244 16.10 26.99 18.11
CA LYS A 244 14.77 26.37 18.36
C LYS A 244 13.61 27.31 18.74
N ASN A 245 13.89 28.53 19.21
CA ASN A 245 12.87 29.52 19.58
C ASN A 245 12.77 30.70 18.61
N ASN A 246 13.69 30.85 17.64
CA ASN A 246 13.59 31.84 16.56
C ASN A 246 13.18 31.17 15.24
N GLN A 247 13.67 29.94 15.02
CA GLN A 247 13.31 29.03 13.94
C GLN A 247 12.70 27.77 14.57
N PRO A 248 11.43 27.82 15.04
CA PRO A 248 10.82 26.66 15.69
C PRO A 248 10.66 25.51 14.69
N GLY A 249 11.21 24.37 15.05
CA GLY A 249 11.27 23.15 14.25
C GLY A 249 12.26 22.17 14.88
N ILE A 250 12.12 20.89 14.54
CA ILE A 250 13.10 19.86 14.88
C ILE A 250 14.33 20.09 14.00
N ASN A 251 15.53 19.96 14.56
CA ASN A 251 16.80 20.03 13.82
C ASN A 251 17.70 18.88 14.32
N ASP A 252 17.27 17.66 14.05
CA ASP A 252 17.81 16.43 14.65
C ASP A 252 18.53 15.54 13.63
N ASP A 253 18.40 15.86 12.34
CA ASP A 253 19.20 15.24 11.29
C ASP A 253 20.55 15.96 11.14
N PRO A 254 21.64 15.23 10.82
CA PRO A 254 22.80 15.86 10.22
C PRO A 254 22.39 16.56 8.92
N PRO A 255 23.21 17.48 8.39
CA PRO A 255 22.91 18.11 7.11
C PRO A 255 22.64 17.06 6.04
N VAL A 256 21.40 17.05 5.57
CA VAL A 256 20.91 16.13 4.55
C VAL A 256 21.62 16.45 3.23
N PRO A 257 21.89 15.45 2.38
CA PRO A 257 22.49 15.68 1.07
C PRO A 257 21.71 16.73 0.26
N GLN A 258 22.33 17.86 0.01
CA GLN A 258 21.78 18.95 -0.79
C GLN A 258 21.84 18.64 -2.28
N GLN A 259 21.22 19.51 -3.08
CA GLN A 259 21.37 19.47 -4.52
C GLN A 259 22.84 19.54 -4.95
N GLY A 260 23.24 18.68 -5.90
CA GLY A 260 24.62 18.55 -6.35
C GLY A 260 25.54 17.76 -5.41
N TYR A 261 25.02 17.16 -4.33
CA TYR A 261 25.83 16.33 -3.44
C TYR A 261 26.47 15.15 -4.19
N GLY A 262 27.78 14.98 -4.02
CA GLY A 262 28.56 13.93 -4.67
C GLY A 262 28.90 14.22 -6.14
N TRP A 263 28.80 15.48 -6.59
CA TRP A 263 29.19 15.90 -7.93
C TRP A 263 30.29 16.96 -7.89
N CYS A 264 31.39 16.70 -8.60
CA CYS A 264 32.46 17.66 -8.80
C CYS A 264 32.05 18.85 -9.67
N ALA A 265 32.73 19.99 -9.52
CA ALA A 265 32.52 21.17 -10.35
C ALA A 265 32.73 20.93 -11.86
N ASP A 266 33.50 19.89 -12.24
CA ASP A 266 33.68 19.45 -13.63
C ASP A 266 32.56 18.51 -14.14
N GLY A 267 31.57 18.20 -13.28
CA GLY A 267 30.46 17.29 -13.57
C GLY A 267 30.77 15.82 -13.31
N THR A 268 31.91 15.47 -12.70
CA THR A 268 32.23 14.08 -12.35
C THR A 268 31.44 13.62 -11.12
N PRO A 269 30.68 12.51 -11.19
CA PRO A 269 30.02 11.93 -10.02
C PRO A 269 31.02 11.15 -9.14
N THR A 270 31.20 11.56 -7.89
CA THR A 270 32.00 10.85 -6.88
C THR A 270 31.67 11.29 -5.45
N TYR A 271 31.65 10.34 -4.51
CA TYR A 271 31.51 10.63 -3.08
C TYR A 271 32.69 11.45 -2.50
N ASP A 272 33.84 11.49 -3.17
CA ASP A 272 34.99 12.27 -2.74
C ASP A 272 34.78 13.80 -2.90
N CYS A 273 33.77 14.21 -3.67
CA CYS A 273 33.42 15.61 -3.84
C CYS A 273 32.04 15.88 -3.25
N PRO A 274 31.98 16.45 -2.03
CA PRO A 274 30.69 16.65 -1.36
C PRO A 274 29.79 17.65 -2.07
N TYR A 275 30.34 18.61 -2.83
CA TYR A 275 29.57 19.64 -3.54
C TYR A 275 30.40 20.35 -4.61
N GLY A 276 29.82 20.57 -5.80
CA GLY A 276 30.51 21.21 -6.93
C GLY A 276 29.83 22.46 -7.48
N GLY A 277 28.73 22.94 -6.88
CA GLY A 277 28.08 24.19 -7.30
C GLY A 277 27.05 24.05 -8.42
N GLN A 278 26.49 22.85 -8.65
CA GLN A 278 25.61 22.60 -9.78
C GLN A 278 24.23 23.27 -9.64
N ASP A 279 23.78 23.53 -8.41
CA ASP A 279 22.50 24.20 -8.10
C ASP A 279 22.63 25.73 -7.98
N ILE A 280 23.83 26.30 -8.18
CA ILE A 280 24.06 27.77 -8.17
C ILE A 280 23.05 28.51 -9.07
N PRO A 281 22.81 28.11 -10.33
CA PRO A 281 21.85 28.81 -11.19
C PRO A 281 20.42 28.79 -10.62
N PHE A 282 20.03 27.70 -9.96
CA PHE A 282 18.71 27.58 -9.34
C PHE A 282 18.60 28.50 -8.12
N MET A 283 19.61 28.51 -7.25
CA MET A 283 19.68 29.43 -6.11
C MET A 283 19.68 30.90 -6.54
N GLU A 284 20.42 31.26 -7.61
CA GLU A 284 20.40 32.60 -8.19
C GLU A 284 19.00 32.99 -8.69
N ALA A 285 18.32 32.08 -9.39
CA ALA A 285 16.95 32.32 -9.86
C ALA A 285 15.97 32.55 -8.68
N LEU A 286 16.08 31.76 -7.61
CA LEU A 286 15.24 31.89 -6.42
C LEU A 286 15.38 33.26 -5.73
N VAL A 287 16.58 33.86 -5.72
CA VAL A 287 16.80 35.17 -5.07
C VAL A 287 16.63 36.36 -6.00
N THR A 288 16.65 36.16 -7.32
CA THR A 288 16.54 37.25 -8.31
C THR A 288 15.14 37.39 -8.90
N ILE A 289 14.37 36.31 -9.04
CA ILE A 289 13.01 36.36 -9.53
C ILE A 289 12.11 36.97 -8.42
N PRO A 290 11.41 38.07 -8.70
CA PRO A 290 10.61 38.75 -7.70
C PRO A 290 9.34 37.97 -7.36
N GLY A 291 8.89 38.09 -6.11
CA GLY A 291 7.62 37.53 -5.65
C GLY A 291 7.71 36.12 -5.07
N ILE A 292 8.88 35.48 -5.03
CA ILE A 292 9.04 34.19 -4.34
C ILE A 292 9.16 34.45 -2.84
N ILE A 293 8.17 33.99 -2.08
CA ILE A 293 8.11 34.18 -0.63
C ILE A 293 8.90 33.07 0.08
N GLY A 294 8.71 31.82 -0.37
CA GLY A 294 9.38 30.68 0.22
C GLY A 294 9.50 29.47 -0.69
N LEU A 295 10.52 28.66 -0.40
CA LEU A 295 10.80 27.36 -0.98
C LEU A 295 10.60 26.28 0.09
N PHE A 296 9.76 25.30 -0.21
CA PHE A 296 9.42 24.18 0.66
C PHE A 296 10.01 22.88 0.10
N TYR A 297 10.66 22.10 0.96
CA TYR A 297 11.34 20.86 0.59
C TYR A 297 11.17 19.76 1.62
N GLY A 298 11.38 18.51 1.20
CA GLY A 298 11.43 17.33 2.06
C GLY A 298 12.87 16.89 2.21
N HIS A 299 13.20 15.72 1.64
CA HIS A 299 14.54 15.11 1.62
C HIS A 299 15.22 15.15 2.99
N ASP A 300 14.41 14.92 4.01
CA ASP A 300 14.73 15.05 5.41
C ASP A 300 13.82 14.12 6.20
N HIS A 301 14.29 13.69 7.36
CA HIS A 301 13.51 12.83 8.23
C HIS A 301 13.32 13.44 9.63
N GLY A 302 14.22 14.33 10.03
CA GLY A 302 14.28 14.97 11.34
C GLY A 302 14.45 16.49 11.33
N ASN A 303 14.19 17.18 10.22
CA ASN A 303 14.26 18.64 10.14
C ASN A 303 12.87 19.24 9.84
N THR A 304 12.42 20.24 10.61
CA THR A 304 11.06 20.81 10.41
C THR A 304 11.01 22.34 10.57
N TRP A 305 12.17 22.98 10.51
CA TRP A 305 12.30 24.44 10.65
C TRP A 305 12.20 25.15 9.30
N CYS A 306 11.90 26.45 9.38
CA CYS A 306 12.10 27.40 8.29
C CYS A 306 13.32 28.30 8.59
N TYR A 307 13.87 28.95 7.58
CA TYR A 307 14.92 29.96 7.77
C TYR A 307 14.76 31.07 6.74
N ARG A 308 14.85 32.33 7.18
CA ARG A 308 14.88 33.49 6.27
C ARG A 308 16.30 33.69 5.77
N TRP A 309 16.54 33.46 4.48
CA TRP A 309 17.85 33.65 3.87
C TRP A 309 18.01 35.09 3.39
N ASP A 310 18.57 35.96 4.24
CA ASP A 310 18.74 37.40 4.02
C ASP A 310 20.20 37.89 4.10
N THR A 311 21.15 36.95 4.10
CA THR A 311 22.58 37.24 4.16
C THR A 311 23.37 36.44 3.13
N LYS A 312 24.59 36.89 2.85
CA LYS A 312 25.60 36.06 2.17
C LYS A 312 26.08 34.95 3.14
N LEU A 313 26.19 33.72 2.65
CA LEU A 313 26.64 32.54 3.40
C LEU A 313 28.09 32.22 3.05
N ASP A 314 28.83 31.59 3.97
CA ASP A 314 30.22 31.24 3.69
C ASP A 314 30.29 30.17 2.58
N GLY A 315 31.32 30.25 1.74
CA GLY A 315 31.47 29.35 0.59
C GLY A 315 30.44 29.56 -0.55
N MET A 316 29.58 30.58 -0.46
CA MET A 316 28.61 30.92 -1.50
C MET A 316 28.79 32.37 -1.97
N ASP A 317 28.71 32.60 -3.29
CA ASP A 317 28.76 33.94 -3.86
C ASP A 317 27.40 34.62 -4.04
N ILE A 318 26.32 33.91 -3.69
CA ILE A 318 24.94 34.37 -3.75
C ILE A 318 24.55 35.00 -2.41
N GLU A 319 23.97 36.19 -2.45
CA GLU A 319 23.39 36.87 -1.29
C GLU A 319 21.88 36.59 -1.22
N GLY A 320 21.40 36.14 -0.06
CA GLY A 320 19.98 35.92 0.17
C GLY A 320 19.17 37.22 0.07
N ASN A 321 17.98 37.16 -0.51
CA ASN A 321 17.08 38.31 -0.68
C ASN A 321 15.97 38.40 0.38
N GLY A 322 15.96 37.48 1.34
CA GLY A 322 14.91 37.33 2.35
C GLY A 322 13.92 36.20 2.08
N ILE A 323 14.10 35.37 1.03
CA ILE A 323 13.31 34.16 0.80
C ILE A 323 13.35 33.21 2.01
N HIS A 324 12.23 32.56 2.30
CA HIS A 324 12.15 31.54 3.35
C HIS A 324 12.45 30.14 2.79
N LEU A 325 13.38 29.43 3.41
CA LEU A 325 13.71 28.03 3.10
C LEU A 325 13.12 27.15 4.20
N CYS A 326 12.25 26.21 3.85
CA CYS A 326 11.44 25.47 4.83
C CYS A 326 11.46 23.96 4.58
N TYR A 327 11.92 23.20 5.58
CA TYR A 327 11.73 21.75 5.60
C TYR A 327 10.26 21.37 5.83
N GLY A 328 9.84 20.24 5.28
CA GLY A 328 8.53 19.66 5.46
C GLY A 328 8.37 18.99 6.83
N GLN A 329 7.46 18.02 6.88
CA GLN A 329 7.38 17.05 7.95
C GLN A 329 7.50 15.67 7.32
N HIS A 330 8.37 14.83 7.88
CA HIS A 330 8.43 13.42 7.50
C HIS A 330 7.05 12.77 7.72
N SER A 331 6.42 12.34 6.64
CA SER A 331 4.99 12.06 6.61
C SER A 331 4.66 10.56 6.69
N GLY A 332 5.51 9.69 6.16
CA GLY A 332 5.27 8.26 6.11
C GLY A 332 6.01 7.49 7.19
N TYR A 333 5.50 6.31 7.53
CA TYR A 333 6.20 5.32 8.36
C TYR A 333 7.26 4.52 7.60
N GLY A 334 7.36 4.71 6.28
CA GLY A 334 8.57 4.40 5.52
C GLY A 334 9.67 5.44 5.77
N GLY A 335 10.84 5.25 5.18
CA GLY A 335 12.03 6.07 5.42
C GLY A 335 12.78 5.64 6.67
N TYR A 336 13.60 6.53 7.23
CA TYR A 336 14.32 6.30 8.48
C TYR A 336 13.87 7.23 9.61
N GLY A 337 14.09 6.79 10.84
CA GLY A 337 13.81 7.56 12.05
C GLY A 337 12.37 7.45 12.55
N ASP A 338 12.21 7.87 13.80
CA ASP A 338 10.99 7.66 14.57
C ASP A 338 10.27 8.97 14.91
N TRP A 339 10.62 10.09 14.28
CA TRP A 339 9.97 11.38 14.55
C TRP A 339 8.46 11.32 14.31
N ILE A 340 7.67 12.00 15.14
CA ILE A 340 6.22 12.00 14.97
C ILE A 340 5.80 12.33 13.54
N ARG A 341 4.88 11.57 12.93
CA ARG A 341 4.48 11.83 11.54
C ARG A 341 3.49 12.99 11.46
N GLY A 342 3.38 13.59 10.28
CA GLY A 342 2.48 14.72 10.05
C GLY A 342 2.69 15.36 8.70
N ALA A 343 2.17 16.57 8.53
CA ALA A 343 2.33 17.37 7.32
C ALA A 343 2.65 18.83 7.67
N ARG A 344 3.32 19.52 6.75
CA ARG A 344 3.41 20.98 6.83
C ARG A 344 2.17 21.59 6.18
N GLU A 345 1.51 22.47 6.91
CA GLU A 345 0.40 23.27 6.44
C GLU A 345 0.88 24.68 6.05
N ILE A 346 0.34 25.20 4.97
CA ILE A 346 0.46 26.60 4.55
C ILE A 346 -0.95 27.18 4.47
N VAL A 347 -1.17 28.30 5.15
CA VAL A 347 -2.42 29.05 5.09
C VAL A 347 -2.11 30.47 4.62
N VAL A 348 -2.78 30.89 3.56
CA VAL A 348 -2.67 32.25 3.03
C VAL A 348 -4.05 32.87 2.90
N THR A 349 -4.10 34.19 3.05
CA THR A 349 -5.27 34.99 2.71
C THR A 349 -4.92 36.01 1.64
N GLU A 350 -5.92 36.51 0.91
CA GLU A 350 -5.70 37.58 -0.07
C GLU A 350 -5.00 38.80 0.57
N ASP A 351 -5.41 39.22 1.77
CA ASP A 351 -4.79 40.32 2.54
C ASP A 351 -3.34 40.04 2.97
N MET A 352 -3.00 38.78 3.27
CA MET A 352 -1.62 38.39 3.61
C MET A 352 -0.72 38.48 2.37
N LEU A 353 -1.21 38.04 1.21
CA LEU A 353 -0.43 38.08 -0.03
C LEU A 353 -0.13 39.48 -0.53
N GLU A 354 -0.99 40.47 -0.27
CA GLU A 354 -0.69 41.88 -0.55
C GLU A 354 0.58 42.38 0.17
N LYS A 355 0.93 41.73 1.29
CA LYS A 355 2.13 42.01 2.10
C LYS A 355 3.23 40.97 1.92
N ASN A 356 3.05 39.99 1.03
CA ASN A 356 3.90 38.81 0.89
C ASN A 356 4.07 38.02 2.20
N GLU A 357 3.03 37.99 3.05
CA GLU A 357 3.00 37.21 4.29
C GLU A 357 2.39 35.83 4.07
N VAL A 358 2.86 34.82 4.80
CA VAL A 358 2.38 33.43 4.71
C VAL A 358 2.38 32.80 6.10
N GLU A 359 1.26 32.19 6.51
CA GLU A 359 1.22 31.38 7.73
C GLU A 359 1.65 29.94 7.40
N THR A 360 2.51 29.35 8.23
CA THR A 360 2.83 27.91 8.13
C THR A 360 2.97 27.28 9.51
N TYR A 361 2.61 26.00 9.61
CA TYR A 361 2.75 25.18 10.80
C TYR A 361 2.91 23.71 10.42
N ILE A 362 3.23 22.86 11.40
CA ILE A 362 3.15 21.40 11.23
C ILE A 362 1.90 20.89 11.93
N ARG A 363 1.07 20.13 11.19
CA ARG A 363 0.02 19.29 11.75
C ARG A 363 0.59 17.90 12.01
N LEU A 364 0.65 17.52 13.28
CA LEU A 364 1.08 16.19 13.68
C LEU A 364 -0.08 15.19 13.58
N GLU A 365 0.23 13.92 13.40
CA GLU A 365 -0.77 12.83 13.39
C GLU A 365 -1.55 12.72 14.71
N SER A 366 -0.98 13.22 15.82
CA SER A 366 -1.69 13.36 17.11
C SER A 366 -2.84 14.36 17.06
N GLY A 367 -2.88 15.22 16.03
CA GLY A 367 -3.76 16.38 15.94
C GLY A 367 -3.18 17.65 16.56
N ASP A 368 -1.96 17.63 17.10
CA ASP A 368 -1.32 18.84 17.62
C ASP A 368 -0.80 19.75 16.50
N VAL A 369 -0.78 21.06 16.77
CA VAL A 369 -0.12 22.07 15.91
C VAL A 369 1.18 22.50 16.57
N VAL A 370 2.29 22.38 15.83
CA VAL A 370 3.63 22.81 16.29
C VAL A 370 4.31 23.68 15.24
N GLY A 371 5.35 24.42 15.64
CA GLY A 371 6.13 25.23 14.70
C GLY A 371 5.34 26.32 13.95
N LYS A 372 4.23 26.80 14.51
CA LYS A 372 3.35 27.79 13.86
C LYS A 372 4.01 29.17 13.80
N VAL A 373 4.17 29.72 12.60
CA VAL A 373 4.88 30.98 12.33
C VAL A 373 4.25 31.78 11.19
N MET A 374 4.52 33.09 11.17
CA MET A 374 4.13 34.02 10.10
C MET A 374 5.37 34.47 9.31
N LEU A 375 5.58 33.88 8.15
CA LEU A 375 6.66 34.23 7.23
C LEU A 375 6.49 35.67 6.72
N ASN A 376 7.61 36.37 6.55
CA ASN A 376 7.71 37.78 6.12
C ASN A 376 6.94 38.82 6.98
N SER A 377 6.47 38.42 8.16
CA SER A 377 5.85 39.32 9.15
C SER A 377 6.75 39.44 10.38
N THR A 378 6.66 38.49 11.31
CA THR A 378 7.39 38.50 12.58
C THR A 378 8.43 37.37 12.71
N TYR A 379 8.60 36.58 11.65
CA TYR A 379 9.56 35.47 11.61
C TYR A 379 11.01 35.95 11.85
N ASN A 380 11.77 35.22 12.65
CA ASN A 380 13.10 35.56 13.21
C ASN A 380 13.17 36.71 14.24
N GLU A 381 12.17 37.60 14.31
CA GLU A 381 12.10 38.66 15.33
C GLU A 381 11.42 38.17 16.61
N ASP A 382 10.39 37.35 16.45
CA ASP A 382 9.63 36.77 17.56
C ASP A 382 10.38 35.63 18.28
N TYR A 383 9.88 35.32 19.47
CA TYR A 383 10.27 34.16 20.27
C TYR A 383 9.12 33.17 20.35
N TYR A 384 9.31 32.00 19.74
CA TYR A 384 8.31 30.94 19.60
C TYR A 384 8.52 29.81 20.61
N PRO A 385 7.48 29.05 20.98
CA PRO A 385 7.65 27.77 21.65
C PRO A 385 8.53 26.84 20.82
N ALA A 386 9.46 26.15 21.46
CA ALA A 386 10.27 25.15 20.77
C ALA A 386 9.39 23.97 20.36
N THR A 387 9.52 23.52 19.11
CA THR A 387 8.83 22.33 18.62
C THR A 387 9.26 21.10 19.42
N PRO A 388 8.31 20.34 20.02
CA PRO A 388 8.63 19.09 20.68
C PRO A 388 9.26 18.11 19.69
N ASN A 389 10.39 17.51 20.07
CA ASN A 389 10.98 16.39 19.33
C ASN A 389 10.37 15.08 19.83
N THR A 390 9.08 14.89 19.55
CA THR A 390 8.33 13.69 19.92
C THR A 390 8.54 12.60 18.86
N MET A 391 8.58 11.36 19.32
CA MET A 391 8.73 10.20 18.44
C MET A 391 7.41 9.42 18.35
N THR A 392 7.10 8.89 17.19
CA THR A 392 6.09 7.86 16.94
C THR A 392 6.77 6.65 16.32
N TYR A 393 6.84 5.60 17.13
CA TYR A 393 7.40 4.34 16.67
C TYR A 393 6.36 3.60 15.85
N MET A 394 6.81 2.83 14.86
CA MET A 394 6.07 1.63 14.47
C MET A 394 5.78 0.89 15.77
N SER A 395 4.51 0.70 16.11
CA SER A 395 4.17 0.10 17.39
C SER A 395 4.93 -1.24 17.50
N GLU A 396 5.76 -1.41 18.54
CA GLU A 396 6.18 -2.76 18.98
C GLU A 396 4.93 -3.64 19.22
N GLU A 397 3.78 -2.98 19.43
CA GLU A 397 2.46 -3.59 19.55
C GLU A 397 1.82 -4.05 18.22
N ALA A 398 2.38 -3.82 17.04
CA ALA A 398 1.86 -4.50 15.83
C ALA A 398 2.25 -5.98 15.74
N ASP A 399 3.16 -6.38 16.63
CA ASP A 399 3.43 -7.76 17.00
C ASP A 399 2.63 -8.21 18.25
N SER A 400 1.80 -7.34 18.85
CA SER A 400 1.13 -7.62 20.14
C SER A 400 -0.35 -7.20 20.28
N ALA A 401 -0.94 -6.46 19.34
CA ALA A 401 -2.38 -6.57 19.15
C ALA A 401 -2.60 -8.03 18.74
N PRO A 402 -3.34 -8.84 19.51
CA PRO A 402 -3.65 -10.18 19.07
C PRO A 402 -4.23 -10.03 17.67
N ARG A 403 -3.52 -10.52 16.63
CA ARG A 403 -4.02 -10.51 15.25
C ARG A 403 -5.15 -11.52 15.25
N MET A 404 -6.30 -11.04 15.70
CA MET A 404 -7.42 -11.89 16.04
C MET A 404 -7.79 -12.63 14.77
N ILE A 405 -7.62 -13.95 14.80
CA ILE A 405 -8.23 -14.83 13.80
C ILE A 405 -9.68 -14.38 13.65
N LYS A 406 -10.10 -14.13 12.41
CA LYS A 406 -11.47 -13.73 12.05
C LYS A 406 -12.26 -14.90 11.47
N ALA A 407 -11.56 -15.86 10.84
CA ALA A 407 -12.20 -16.99 10.22
C ALA A 407 -11.38 -18.28 10.30
N VAL A 408 -12.11 -19.39 10.21
CA VAL A 408 -11.56 -20.74 10.09
C VAL A 408 -11.99 -21.33 8.76
N PHE A 409 -11.02 -21.74 7.95
CA PHE A 409 -11.24 -22.44 6.70
C PHE A 409 -11.02 -23.93 6.97
N PHE A 410 -11.93 -24.76 6.50
CA PHE A 410 -11.83 -26.21 6.59
C PHE A 410 -11.59 -26.79 5.21
N ASP A 411 -10.55 -27.61 5.08
CA ASP A 411 -10.67 -28.73 4.14
C ASP A 411 -11.84 -29.63 4.57
N PHE A 412 -12.46 -30.34 3.63
CA PHE A 412 -13.76 -30.96 3.88
C PHE A 412 -13.75 -32.50 3.89
N MET A 413 -13.46 -33.13 2.76
CA MET A 413 -13.48 -34.60 2.65
C MET A 413 -12.22 -35.21 3.26
N GLY A 414 -12.36 -36.10 4.25
CA GLY A 414 -11.25 -36.57 5.07
C GLY A 414 -11.17 -35.78 6.36
N THR A 415 -10.93 -34.47 6.26
CA THR A 415 -10.81 -33.57 7.42
C THR A 415 -12.07 -33.55 8.29
N CYS A 416 -13.24 -33.28 7.70
CA CYS A 416 -14.52 -33.20 8.40
C CYS A 416 -15.40 -34.45 8.24
N LEU A 417 -15.15 -35.26 7.23
CA LEU A 417 -16.06 -36.32 6.80
C LEU A 417 -15.37 -37.69 6.70
N ASP A 418 -16.06 -38.72 7.20
CA ASP A 418 -15.66 -40.12 7.07
C ASP A 418 -16.11 -40.66 5.70
N TRP A 419 -15.30 -40.32 4.69
CA TRP A 419 -15.50 -40.80 3.33
C TRP A 419 -15.34 -42.31 3.23
N HIS A 420 -14.45 -42.90 4.03
CA HIS A 420 -14.06 -44.30 3.96
C HIS A 420 -15.24 -45.22 4.26
N SER A 421 -15.94 -45.00 5.37
CA SER A 421 -17.11 -45.80 5.74
C SER A 421 -18.18 -45.79 4.66
N SER A 422 -18.40 -44.65 4.01
CA SER A 422 -19.41 -44.48 2.97
C SER A 422 -19.06 -45.27 1.72
N VAL A 423 -17.81 -45.17 1.27
CA VAL A 423 -17.30 -45.88 0.09
C VAL A 423 -17.25 -47.39 0.35
N VAL A 424 -16.74 -47.83 1.50
CA VAL A 424 -16.65 -49.26 1.84
C VAL A 424 -18.02 -49.92 1.94
N ASN A 425 -19.02 -49.23 2.49
CA ASN A 425 -20.38 -49.76 2.57
C ASN A 425 -21.08 -49.85 1.21
N ALA A 426 -20.65 -49.05 0.23
CA ALA A 426 -21.19 -49.06 -1.13
C ALA A 426 -20.49 -50.06 -2.05
N LEU A 427 -19.34 -50.61 -1.66
CA LEU A 427 -18.61 -51.62 -2.46
C LEU A 427 -19.40 -52.94 -2.54
N PRO A 428 -19.25 -53.70 -3.66
CA PRO A 428 -19.94 -54.97 -3.83
C PRO A 428 -19.75 -55.93 -2.65
N PRO A 429 -20.81 -56.60 -2.16
CA PRO A 429 -20.70 -57.57 -1.07
C PRO A 429 -19.76 -58.76 -1.34
N ALA A 430 -19.45 -59.01 -2.62
CA ALA A 430 -18.48 -60.01 -3.04
C ALA A 430 -17.03 -59.67 -2.62
N ILE A 431 -16.75 -58.41 -2.30
CA ILE A 431 -15.44 -57.95 -1.85
C ILE A 431 -15.39 -58.02 -0.32
N PRO A 432 -14.50 -58.85 0.27
CA PRO A 432 -14.35 -58.90 1.72
C PRO A 432 -13.98 -57.54 2.30
N LYS A 433 -14.49 -57.21 3.49
CA LYS A 433 -14.29 -55.88 4.12
C LYS A 433 -12.83 -55.39 4.17
N PRO A 434 -11.82 -56.22 4.54
CA PRO A 434 -10.42 -55.77 4.50
C PRO A 434 -9.99 -55.34 3.09
N LYS A 435 -10.41 -56.10 2.07
CA LYS A 435 -10.10 -55.78 0.67
C LYS A 435 -10.86 -54.56 0.16
N ALA A 436 -12.10 -54.38 0.60
CA ALA A 436 -12.89 -53.19 0.30
C ALA A 436 -12.23 -51.93 0.88
N SER A 437 -11.69 -52.02 2.09
CA SER A 437 -10.93 -50.93 2.72
C SER A 437 -9.66 -50.59 1.93
N GLU A 438 -8.85 -51.61 1.56
CA GLU A 438 -7.66 -51.41 0.72
C GLU A 438 -8.02 -50.73 -0.61
N LEU A 439 -9.09 -51.19 -1.26
CA LEU A 439 -9.55 -50.64 -2.54
C LEU A 439 -10.01 -49.19 -2.40
N ALA A 440 -10.74 -48.85 -1.34
CA ALA A 440 -11.20 -47.49 -1.10
C ALA A 440 -10.02 -46.52 -0.87
N LEU A 441 -9.01 -46.94 -0.09
CA LEU A 441 -7.78 -46.17 0.14
C LEU A 441 -6.97 -45.98 -1.15
N GLU A 442 -6.79 -47.04 -1.94
CA GLU A 442 -6.09 -46.94 -3.22
C GLU A 442 -6.82 -46.05 -4.22
N TRP A 443 -8.16 -46.12 -4.24
CA TRP A 443 -8.99 -45.24 -5.06
C TRP A 443 -8.80 -43.77 -4.67
N ARG A 444 -8.83 -43.46 -3.37
CA ARG A 444 -8.58 -42.12 -2.85
C ARG A 444 -7.18 -41.62 -3.21
N ARG A 445 -6.17 -42.47 -3.06
CA ARG A 445 -4.77 -42.15 -3.41
C ARG A 445 -4.62 -41.81 -4.89
N LYS A 446 -5.17 -42.66 -5.77
CA LYS A 446 -5.11 -42.46 -7.23
C LYS A 446 -5.91 -41.23 -7.69
N TYR A 447 -6.97 -40.86 -6.97
CA TYR A 447 -7.67 -39.60 -7.19
C TYR A 447 -6.77 -38.38 -6.97
N PHE A 448 -6.00 -38.34 -5.87
CA PHE A 448 -5.05 -37.26 -5.64
C PHE A 448 -3.97 -37.20 -6.72
N VAL A 449 -3.43 -38.35 -7.14
CA VAL A 449 -2.45 -38.42 -8.24
C VAL A 449 -3.01 -37.80 -9.52
N ALA A 450 -4.25 -38.17 -9.90
CA ALA A 450 -4.89 -37.64 -11.11
C ALA A 450 -5.08 -36.11 -11.06
N ASN A 451 -5.45 -35.55 -9.91
CA ASN A 451 -5.57 -34.10 -9.77
C ASN A 451 -4.21 -33.38 -9.82
N SER A 452 -3.20 -33.94 -9.17
CA SER A 452 -1.83 -33.39 -9.20
C SER A 452 -1.25 -33.37 -10.62
N GLU A 453 -1.51 -34.41 -11.42
CA GLU A 453 -1.11 -34.47 -12.84
C GLU A 453 -1.80 -33.37 -13.67
N ARG A 454 -3.10 -33.13 -13.44
CA ARG A 454 -3.83 -32.05 -14.11
C ARG A 454 -3.29 -30.67 -13.73
N LEU A 455 -3.02 -30.45 -12.45
CA LEU A 455 -2.46 -29.20 -11.96
C LEU A 455 -1.08 -28.94 -12.57
N ALA A 456 -0.21 -29.97 -12.63
CA ALA A 456 1.10 -29.87 -13.28
C ALA A 456 1.01 -29.50 -14.77
N GLN A 457 -0.08 -29.91 -15.44
CA GLN A 457 -0.38 -29.57 -16.83
C GLN A 457 -1.15 -28.25 -16.99
N ARG A 458 -1.46 -27.55 -15.88
CA ARG A 458 -2.26 -26.32 -15.85
C ARG A 458 -3.63 -26.46 -16.51
N LEU A 459 -4.25 -27.62 -16.32
CA LEU A 459 -5.62 -27.86 -16.79
C LEU A 459 -6.63 -27.37 -15.76
N GLU A 460 -7.74 -26.83 -16.24
CA GLU A 460 -8.89 -26.45 -15.41
C GLU A 460 -9.40 -27.64 -14.58
N PRO A 461 -10.03 -27.39 -13.42
CA PRO A 461 -10.64 -28.43 -12.61
C PRO A 461 -11.66 -29.27 -13.39
N GLU A 462 -11.46 -30.60 -13.37
CA GLU A 462 -12.41 -31.59 -13.92
C GLU A 462 -13.58 -31.81 -12.95
N ASP A 463 -14.71 -32.26 -13.47
CA ASP A 463 -15.77 -32.77 -12.62
C ASP A 463 -15.25 -33.96 -11.81
N ILE A 464 -15.49 -33.93 -10.50
CA ILE A 464 -14.97 -34.94 -9.59
C ILE A 464 -15.50 -36.33 -9.94
N ASP A 465 -16.73 -36.44 -10.43
CA ASP A 465 -17.36 -37.71 -10.77
C ASP A 465 -16.65 -38.38 -11.95
N ASP A 466 -16.25 -37.58 -12.94
CA ASP A 466 -15.49 -38.02 -14.10
C ASP A 466 -14.09 -38.49 -13.69
N THR A 467 -13.42 -37.77 -12.78
CA THR A 467 -12.13 -38.20 -12.24
C THR A 467 -12.28 -39.50 -11.45
N LEU A 468 -13.27 -39.59 -10.56
CA LEU A 468 -13.51 -40.76 -9.72
C LEU A 468 -13.82 -42.01 -10.55
N ILE A 469 -14.71 -41.92 -11.54
CA ILE A 469 -15.07 -43.07 -12.38
C ILE A 469 -13.88 -43.52 -13.22
N ARG A 470 -13.13 -42.59 -13.82
CA ARG A 470 -11.94 -42.92 -14.61
C ARG A 470 -10.87 -43.61 -13.78
N VAL A 471 -10.62 -43.10 -12.57
CA VAL A 471 -9.67 -43.74 -11.65
C VAL A 471 -10.15 -45.12 -11.22
N LEU A 472 -11.44 -45.29 -10.92
CA LEU A 472 -12.00 -46.59 -10.56
C LEU A 472 -11.80 -47.61 -11.67
N GLU A 473 -12.13 -47.26 -12.92
CA GLU A 473 -11.96 -48.17 -14.07
C GLU A 473 -10.51 -48.62 -14.22
N ASN A 474 -9.55 -47.69 -14.09
CA ASN A 474 -8.12 -48.01 -14.16
C ASN A 474 -7.69 -48.99 -13.06
N ILE A 475 -8.20 -48.84 -11.83
CA ILE A 475 -7.90 -49.79 -10.73
C ILE A 475 -8.54 -51.16 -11.01
N LEU A 476 -9.75 -51.17 -11.57
CA LEU A 476 -10.46 -52.42 -11.88
C LEU A 476 -9.81 -53.21 -13.02
N ASP A 477 -9.10 -52.55 -13.94
CA ASP A 477 -8.29 -53.24 -14.96
C ASP A 477 -7.23 -54.16 -14.35
N ASP A 478 -6.68 -53.77 -13.19
CA ASP A 478 -5.71 -54.57 -12.43
C ASP A 478 -6.38 -55.60 -11.49
N MET A 479 -7.72 -55.68 -11.48
CA MET A 479 -8.51 -56.57 -10.61
C MET A 479 -9.55 -57.39 -11.40
N PRO A 480 -9.13 -58.23 -12.36
CA PRO A 480 -10.04 -58.92 -13.29
C PRO A 480 -11.04 -59.85 -12.60
N ASP A 481 -10.70 -60.43 -11.45
CA ASP A 481 -11.61 -61.29 -10.68
C ASP A 481 -12.75 -60.50 -10.02
N TYR A 482 -12.53 -59.22 -9.72
CA TYR A 482 -13.52 -58.37 -9.06
C TYR A 482 -14.27 -57.45 -10.02
N LYS A 483 -13.66 -57.08 -11.16
CA LYS A 483 -14.22 -56.17 -12.17
C LYS A 483 -15.66 -56.53 -12.61
N PRO A 484 -16.05 -57.80 -12.81
CA PRO A 484 -17.43 -58.16 -13.17
C PRO A 484 -18.49 -57.76 -12.13
N HIS A 485 -18.11 -57.55 -10.87
CA HIS A 485 -19.02 -57.11 -9.81
C HIS A 485 -19.32 -55.60 -9.83
N PHE A 486 -18.61 -54.82 -10.66
CA PHE A 486 -18.82 -53.37 -10.80
C PHE A 486 -19.69 -53.08 -12.03
N THR A 487 -20.97 -53.46 -11.96
CA THR A 487 -21.93 -53.10 -13.01
C THR A 487 -22.12 -51.58 -13.08
N PRO A 488 -22.67 -51.05 -14.19
CA PRO A 488 -22.99 -49.62 -14.30
C PRO A 488 -23.79 -49.07 -13.11
N GLU A 489 -24.72 -49.87 -12.57
CA GLU A 489 -25.54 -49.52 -11.41
C GLU A 489 -24.70 -49.42 -10.13
N ILE A 490 -23.78 -50.38 -9.91
CA ILE A 490 -22.86 -50.36 -8.76
C ILE A 490 -21.90 -49.18 -8.86
N LYS A 491 -21.35 -48.92 -10.05
CA LYS A 491 -20.47 -47.76 -10.29
C LYS A 491 -21.20 -46.46 -9.97
N LYS A 492 -22.45 -46.31 -10.41
CA LYS A 492 -23.29 -45.16 -10.06
C LYS A 492 -23.54 -45.06 -8.55
N GLN A 493 -23.80 -46.17 -7.87
CA GLN A 493 -23.96 -46.19 -6.41
C GLN A 493 -22.68 -45.77 -5.69
N LEU A 494 -21.51 -46.20 -6.17
CA LEU A 494 -20.21 -45.82 -5.62
C LEU A 494 -19.92 -44.34 -5.81
N ILE A 495 -20.18 -43.77 -6.99
CA ILE A 495 -20.05 -42.32 -7.21
C ILE A 495 -21.00 -41.56 -6.26
N ASN A 496 -22.25 -41.98 -6.14
CA ASN A 496 -23.18 -41.37 -5.17
C ASN A 496 -22.70 -41.48 -3.71
N ALA A 497 -21.94 -42.53 -3.34
CA ALA A 497 -21.38 -42.67 -2.00
C ALA A 497 -20.33 -41.58 -1.69
N TRP A 498 -19.63 -41.07 -2.70
CA TRP A 498 -18.75 -39.90 -2.54
C TRP A 498 -19.49 -38.60 -2.24
N HIS A 499 -20.80 -38.52 -2.51
CA HIS A 499 -21.66 -37.37 -2.20
C HIS A 499 -22.37 -37.50 -0.85
N ALA A 500 -22.26 -38.63 -0.17
CA ALA A 500 -23.05 -38.97 1.01
C ALA A 500 -22.15 -39.52 2.13
N GLN A 501 -21.51 -38.61 2.88
CA GLN A 501 -20.52 -38.96 3.90
C GLN A 501 -20.90 -38.41 5.28
N PRO A 502 -20.93 -39.25 6.33
CA PRO A 502 -21.17 -38.77 7.68
C PRO A 502 -19.98 -37.91 8.14
N ALA A 503 -20.27 -36.90 8.96
CA ALA A 503 -19.21 -36.17 9.66
C ALA A 503 -18.56 -37.07 10.71
N TRP A 504 -17.27 -36.83 11.00
CA TRP A 504 -16.66 -37.40 12.20
C TRP A 504 -17.42 -36.90 13.44
N PRO A 505 -17.57 -37.72 14.50
CA PRO A 505 -18.44 -37.42 15.64
C PRO A 505 -18.24 -36.04 16.28
N GLU A 506 -17.00 -35.57 16.33
CA GLU A 506 -16.55 -34.35 16.99
C GLU A 506 -16.70 -33.08 16.14
N VAL A 507 -16.83 -33.21 14.81
CA VAL A 507 -16.75 -32.08 13.86
C VAL A 507 -17.88 -31.07 14.07
N ARG A 508 -19.11 -31.55 14.31
CA ARG A 508 -20.27 -30.67 14.53
C ARG A 508 -20.05 -29.77 15.75
N GLN A 509 -19.63 -30.37 16.86
CA GLN A 509 -19.37 -29.63 18.09
C GLN A 509 -18.22 -28.64 17.91
N ALA A 510 -17.15 -29.02 17.20
CA ALA A 510 -16.04 -28.12 16.93
C ALA A 510 -16.47 -26.89 16.11
N ILE A 511 -17.24 -27.07 15.03
CA ILE A 511 -17.77 -25.94 14.22
C ILE A 511 -18.69 -25.05 15.06
N ASP A 512 -19.56 -25.63 15.87
CA ASP A 512 -20.47 -24.87 16.73
C ASP A 512 -19.70 -24.06 17.79
N SER A 513 -18.65 -24.62 18.38
CA SER A 513 -17.78 -23.90 19.33
C SER A 513 -16.98 -22.78 18.67
N ILE A 514 -16.46 -22.98 17.46
CA ILE A 514 -15.75 -21.91 16.72
C ILE A 514 -16.69 -20.72 16.48
N ARG A 515 -17.94 -20.97 16.10
CA ARG A 515 -18.92 -19.91 15.88
C ARG A 515 -19.40 -19.24 17.16
N ASN A 516 -19.86 -20.04 18.10
CA ASN A 516 -20.59 -19.52 19.26
C ASN A 516 -19.65 -19.07 20.37
N ASP A 517 -18.53 -19.76 20.56
CA ASP A 517 -17.61 -19.48 21.67
C ASP A 517 -16.47 -18.55 21.24
N LEU A 518 -16.01 -18.63 19.98
CA LEU A 518 -14.94 -17.77 19.46
C LEU A 518 -15.44 -16.61 18.58
N GLY A 519 -16.71 -16.63 18.16
CA GLY A 519 -17.27 -15.57 17.32
C GLY A 519 -16.72 -15.55 15.88
N LEU A 520 -16.14 -16.66 15.42
CA LEU A 520 -15.46 -16.73 14.12
C LEU A 520 -16.38 -17.21 13.01
N GLU A 521 -16.10 -16.73 11.79
CA GLU A 521 -16.74 -17.27 10.59
C GLU A 521 -16.12 -18.61 10.20
N VAL A 522 -16.92 -19.49 9.62
CA VAL A 522 -16.47 -20.85 9.26
C VAL A 522 -16.78 -21.15 7.81
N PHE A 523 -15.74 -21.44 7.05
CA PHE A 523 -15.80 -21.65 5.60
C PHE A 523 -15.29 -23.03 5.21
N VAL A 524 -15.75 -23.57 4.08
CA VAL A 524 -15.12 -24.72 3.43
C VAL A 524 -14.23 -24.22 2.30
N HIS A 525 -13.01 -24.74 2.21
CA HIS A 525 -12.12 -24.57 1.06
C HIS A 525 -11.59 -25.94 0.65
N ALA A 526 -12.15 -26.54 -0.40
CA ALA A 526 -11.86 -27.92 -0.78
C ALA A 526 -11.86 -28.15 -2.30
N ASN A 527 -11.04 -29.09 -2.76
CA ASN A 527 -11.02 -29.53 -4.15
C ASN A 527 -12.30 -30.33 -4.48
N GLY A 528 -12.82 -30.17 -5.70
CA GLY A 528 -14.04 -30.83 -6.19
C GLY A 528 -15.04 -29.84 -6.80
N THR A 529 -16.22 -30.34 -7.13
CA THR A 529 -17.30 -29.52 -7.68
C THR A 529 -18.11 -28.83 -6.59
N THR A 530 -18.76 -27.73 -6.93
CA THR A 530 -19.66 -27.03 -5.99
C THR A 530 -20.85 -27.92 -5.59
N ARG A 531 -21.35 -28.74 -6.53
CA ARG A 531 -22.43 -29.70 -6.28
C ARG A 531 -22.05 -30.72 -5.21
N LEU A 532 -20.85 -31.31 -5.30
CA LEU A 532 -20.33 -32.25 -4.30
C LEU A 532 -20.35 -31.64 -2.90
N GLN A 533 -19.77 -30.45 -2.72
CA GLN A 533 -19.71 -29.80 -1.40
C GLN A 533 -21.10 -29.53 -0.82
N LEU A 534 -22.07 -29.15 -1.67
CA LEU A 534 -23.46 -28.95 -1.26
C LEU A 534 -24.18 -30.26 -0.87
N ASP A 535 -23.84 -31.39 -1.50
CA ASP A 535 -24.40 -32.70 -1.12
C ASP A 535 -23.83 -33.18 0.21
N LEU A 536 -22.50 -33.06 0.37
CA LEU A 536 -21.78 -33.44 1.58
C LEU A 536 -22.25 -32.63 2.80
N THR A 537 -22.37 -31.32 2.68
CA THR A 537 -22.90 -30.46 3.76
C THR A 537 -24.31 -30.85 4.17
N ARG A 538 -25.19 -31.11 3.20
CA ARG A 538 -26.57 -31.55 3.45
C ARG A 538 -26.61 -32.92 4.14
N PHE A 539 -25.84 -33.89 3.66
CA PHE A 539 -25.84 -35.25 4.19
C PHE A 539 -25.26 -35.30 5.61
N ALA A 540 -24.12 -34.63 5.82
CA ALA A 540 -23.48 -34.53 7.12
C ALA A 540 -24.26 -33.64 8.11
N GLY A 541 -25.20 -32.84 7.61
CA GLY A 541 -25.96 -31.86 8.37
C GLY A 541 -25.09 -30.75 8.94
N LEU A 542 -24.00 -30.38 8.26
CA LEU A 542 -23.07 -29.32 8.66
C LEU A 542 -23.42 -28.02 7.94
N ASN A 543 -23.24 -26.89 8.62
CA ASN A 543 -23.53 -25.57 8.07
C ASN A 543 -22.26 -24.72 8.04
N PHE A 544 -22.02 -24.00 6.95
CA PHE A 544 -20.85 -23.16 6.72
C PHE A 544 -21.29 -21.80 6.17
N ASN A 545 -20.51 -20.75 6.41
CA ASN A 545 -20.81 -19.40 5.93
C ASN A 545 -20.71 -19.34 4.39
N MET A 546 -19.74 -20.05 3.81
CA MET A 546 -19.57 -20.22 2.36
C MET A 546 -18.76 -21.49 2.05
N LEU A 547 -18.92 -21.99 0.81
CA LEU A 547 -18.22 -23.16 0.28
C LEU A 547 -17.40 -22.76 -0.95
N PHE A 548 -16.06 -22.84 -0.85
CA PHE A 548 -15.12 -22.58 -1.92
C PHE A 548 -14.66 -23.89 -2.55
N SER A 549 -15.21 -24.20 -3.72
CA SER A 549 -14.81 -25.37 -4.52
C SER A 549 -13.73 -25.02 -5.53
N SER A 550 -12.89 -25.97 -5.90
CA SER A 550 -11.92 -25.76 -6.98
C SER A 550 -12.62 -25.38 -8.29
N GLN A 551 -13.81 -25.93 -8.56
CA GLN A 551 -14.64 -25.54 -9.72
C GLN A 551 -15.08 -24.07 -9.66
N LEU A 552 -15.48 -23.57 -8.49
CA LEU A 552 -15.87 -22.17 -8.31
C LEU A 552 -14.69 -21.22 -8.48
N LEU A 553 -13.52 -21.61 -7.95
CA LEU A 553 -12.32 -20.78 -7.97
C LEU A 553 -11.54 -20.89 -9.29
N GLY A 554 -11.79 -21.93 -10.09
CA GLY A 554 -11.10 -22.19 -11.37
C GLY A 554 -9.64 -22.64 -11.18
N THR A 555 -9.28 -23.24 -10.05
CA THR A 555 -7.95 -23.82 -9.80
C THR A 555 -8.00 -24.81 -8.64
N TYR A 556 -7.02 -25.70 -8.53
CA TYR A 556 -6.89 -26.68 -7.44
C TYR A 556 -5.95 -26.19 -6.34
N LYS A 557 -6.26 -26.52 -5.09
CA LYS A 557 -5.25 -26.57 -4.03
C LYS A 557 -4.18 -27.61 -4.40
N PRO A 558 -2.86 -27.34 -4.24
CA PRO A 558 -2.26 -26.24 -3.46
C PRO A 558 -1.75 -25.05 -4.28
N ASP A 559 -2.34 -24.74 -5.44
CA ASP A 559 -2.01 -23.50 -6.16
C ASP A 559 -2.25 -22.27 -5.25
N PRO A 560 -1.27 -21.36 -5.06
CA PRO A 560 -1.44 -20.14 -4.28
C PRO A 560 -2.70 -19.33 -4.65
N GLU A 561 -3.08 -19.35 -5.92
CA GLU A 561 -4.25 -18.62 -6.41
C GLU A 561 -5.57 -19.18 -5.85
N ALA A 562 -5.64 -20.46 -5.47
CA ALA A 562 -6.81 -21.05 -4.83
C ALA A 562 -7.11 -20.35 -3.49
N TYR A 563 -6.09 -20.19 -2.65
CA TYR A 563 -6.19 -19.54 -1.35
C TYR A 563 -6.45 -18.03 -1.50
N ASN A 564 -5.69 -17.35 -2.37
CA ASN A 564 -5.83 -15.92 -2.59
C ASN A 564 -7.20 -15.51 -3.15
N LYS A 565 -7.81 -16.33 -4.02
CA LYS A 565 -9.18 -16.08 -4.51
C LYS A 565 -10.21 -16.24 -3.39
N ALA A 566 -10.08 -17.28 -2.56
CA ALA A 566 -10.99 -17.50 -1.45
C ALA A 566 -10.92 -16.36 -0.41
N LEU A 567 -9.70 -15.94 -0.04
CA LEU A 567 -9.45 -14.80 0.85
C LEU A 567 -10.04 -13.48 0.31
N ARG A 568 -9.83 -13.19 -0.99
CA ARG A 568 -10.40 -12.01 -1.66
C ARG A 568 -11.93 -11.97 -1.62
N LEU A 569 -12.59 -13.11 -1.80
CA LEU A 569 -14.06 -13.19 -1.78
C LEU A 569 -14.64 -12.82 -0.41
N VAL A 570 -13.93 -13.11 0.68
CA VAL A 570 -14.36 -12.80 2.05
C VAL A 570 -13.69 -11.56 2.64
N LYS A 571 -12.81 -10.90 1.88
CA LYS A 571 -12.06 -9.70 2.30
C LYS A 571 -11.24 -9.90 3.58
N LEU A 572 -10.58 -11.05 3.69
CA LEU A 572 -9.67 -11.35 4.80
C LEU A 572 -8.22 -11.41 4.33
N GLN A 573 -7.30 -11.02 5.19
CA GLN A 573 -5.87 -11.23 4.99
C GLN A 573 -5.47 -12.66 5.38
N PRO A 574 -4.39 -13.22 4.81
CA PRO A 574 -3.96 -14.58 5.14
C PRO A 574 -3.75 -14.81 6.63
N GLU A 575 -3.16 -13.85 7.34
CA GLU A 575 -2.82 -13.97 8.76
C GLU A 575 -4.05 -13.97 9.68
N GLU A 576 -5.21 -13.53 9.18
CA GLU A 576 -6.48 -13.49 9.89
C GLU A 576 -7.25 -14.82 9.80
N VAL A 577 -6.70 -15.81 9.08
CA VAL A 577 -7.37 -17.07 8.77
C VAL A 577 -6.54 -18.28 9.20
N VAL A 578 -7.21 -19.22 9.85
CA VAL A 578 -6.67 -20.57 10.12
C VAL A 578 -7.23 -21.57 9.11
N LEU A 579 -6.37 -22.25 8.35
CA LEU A 579 -6.75 -23.44 7.60
C LEU A 579 -6.60 -24.70 8.48
N VAL A 580 -7.67 -25.48 8.55
CA VAL A 580 -7.73 -26.76 9.26
C VAL A 580 -7.86 -27.88 8.23
N ALA A 581 -6.90 -28.80 8.18
CA ALA A 581 -6.90 -29.89 7.20
C ALA A 581 -6.24 -31.17 7.74
N ALA A 582 -6.63 -32.30 7.16
CA ALA A 582 -5.99 -33.61 7.33
C ALA A 582 -4.99 -33.94 6.21
N HIS A 583 -4.58 -32.92 5.44
CA HIS A 583 -3.70 -33.06 4.28
C HIS A 583 -2.54 -32.07 4.38
N ALA A 584 -1.32 -32.60 4.54
CA ALA A 584 -0.12 -31.79 4.75
C ALA A 584 0.20 -30.93 3.52
N TYR A 585 -0.04 -31.44 2.31
CA TYR A 585 0.16 -30.67 1.08
C TYR A 585 -0.71 -29.39 1.04
N ASP A 586 -1.91 -29.45 1.61
CA ASP A 586 -2.85 -28.34 1.61
C ASP A 586 -2.43 -27.27 2.62
N LEU A 587 -2.01 -27.68 3.81
CA LEU A 587 -1.47 -26.77 4.82
C LEU A 587 -0.16 -26.11 4.37
N ARG A 588 0.72 -26.84 3.68
CA ARG A 588 1.93 -26.26 3.07
C ARG A 588 1.57 -25.17 2.04
N GLY A 589 0.56 -25.40 1.20
CA GLY A 589 0.05 -24.41 0.26
C GLY A 589 -0.51 -23.16 0.95
N ALA A 590 -1.25 -23.35 2.04
CA ALA A 590 -1.80 -22.26 2.84
C ALA A 590 -0.72 -21.45 3.59
N GLN A 591 0.29 -22.11 4.14
CA GLN A 591 1.45 -21.44 4.75
C GLN A 591 2.22 -20.59 3.74
N ALA A 592 2.37 -21.08 2.50
CA ALA A 592 3.07 -20.35 1.44
C ALA A 592 2.39 -19.02 1.06
N VAL A 593 1.10 -18.84 1.38
CA VAL A 593 0.38 -17.58 1.19
C VAL A 593 0.16 -16.80 2.51
N GLY A 594 0.71 -17.25 3.63
CA GLY A 594 0.66 -16.55 4.93
C GLY A 594 -0.45 -16.99 5.89
N MET A 595 -1.25 -18.01 5.57
CA MET A 595 -2.30 -18.50 6.46
C MET A 595 -1.76 -19.26 7.67
N LYS A 596 -2.47 -19.20 8.80
CA LYS A 596 -2.21 -20.07 9.96
C LYS A 596 -2.74 -21.48 9.67
N THR A 597 -2.13 -22.50 10.25
CA THR A 597 -2.44 -23.90 9.90
C THR A 597 -2.55 -24.81 11.11
N ILE A 598 -3.58 -25.65 11.10
CA ILE A 598 -3.79 -26.72 12.08
C ILE A 598 -3.98 -28.03 11.32
N TYR A 599 -3.16 -29.02 11.66
CA TYR A 599 -3.30 -30.37 11.15
C TYR A 599 -4.21 -31.20 12.04
N ILE A 600 -5.18 -31.88 11.43
CA ILE A 600 -6.04 -32.87 12.09
C ILE A 600 -5.69 -34.24 11.55
N HIS A 601 -5.14 -35.10 12.39
CA HIS A 601 -4.79 -36.46 12.00
C HIS A 601 -6.05 -37.29 11.72
N ARG A 602 -6.06 -37.93 10.55
CA ARG A 602 -7.10 -38.86 10.11
C ARG A 602 -6.41 -40.08 9.52
N TRP A 603 -6.65 -41.26 10.08
CA TRP A 603 -6.04 -42.50 9.60
C TRP A 603 -6.37 -42.84 8.13
N THR A 604 -7.39 -42.21 7.57
CA THR A 604 -7.84 -42.38 6.18
C THR A 604 -7.04 -41.55 5.17
N ASP A 605 -6.33 -40.51 5.61
CA ASP A 605 -5.68 -39.51 4.75
C ASP A 605 -4.20 -39.36 5.13
N ASP A 606 -3.36 -38.87 4.22
CA ASP A 606 -1.91 -38.75 4.41
C ASP A 606 -1.18 -40.03 4.87
N VAL A 607 -1.67 -41.21 4.46
CA VAL A 607 -1.14 -42.52 4.88
C VAL A 607 0.34 -42.76 4.54
N ASP A 608 0.87 -42.00 3.57
CA ASP A 608 2.26 -42.08 3.10
C ASP A 608 3.16 -40.96 3.68
N GLU A 609 2.61 -40.02 4.45
CA GLU A 609 3.37 -38.93 5.08
C GLU A 609 4.06 -39.37 6.38
N ASP A 610 5.19 -38.74 6.67
CA ASP A 610 5.93 -38.98 7.92
C ASP A 610 5.31 -38.15 9.05
N MET A 611 4.46 -38.79 9.87
CA MET A 611 3.73 -38.11 10.94
C MET A 611 4.64 -37.44 11.98
N GLU A 612 5.89 -37.90 12.16
CA GLU A 612 6.83 -37.25 13.07
C GLU A 612 7.31 -35.90 12.52
N LYS A 613 7.37 -35.75 11.18
CA LYS A 613 7.64 -34.45 10.55
C LYS A 613 6.42 -33.55 10.59
N VAL A 614 5.25 -34.10 10.24
CA VAL A 614 3.98 -33.36 10.20
C VAL A 614 3.64 -32.71 11.54
N LYS A 615 3.90 -33.40 12.67
CA LYS A 615 3.68 -32.87 14.03
C LYS A 615 4.41 -31.56 14.33
N GLY A 616 5.56 -31.33 13.69
CA GLY A 616 6.37 -30.12 13.90
C GLY A 616 6.27 -29.07 12.79
N GLU A 617 5.50 -29.33 11.74
CA GLU A 617 5.48 -28.52 10.52
C GLU A 617 4.42 -27.39 10.57
N PHE A 618 3.33 -27.61 11.29
CA PHE A 618 2.17 -26.72 11.32
C PHE A 618 1.97 -26.10 12.71
N GLY A 619 1.17 -25.04 12.77
CA GLY A 619 0.99 -24.28 14.02
C GLY A 619 0.34 -25.08 15.16
N ALA A 620 -0.43 -26.12 14.83
CA ALA A 620 -0.84 -27.15 15.77
C ALA A 620 -1.08 -28.50 15.07
N PHE A 621 -0.96 -29.59 15.82
CA PHE A 621 -1.31 -30.95 15.41
C PHE A 621 -2.29 -31.54 16.43
N LEU A 622 -3.43 -32.05 15.96
CA LEU A 622 -4.45 -32.66 16.81
C LEU A 622 -4.84 -34.04 16.28
N GLU A 623 -5.10 -34.98 17.18
CA GLU A 623 -5.62 -36.32 16.85
C GLU A 623 -7.13 -36.30 16.48
N GLY A 624 -7.81 -35.19 16.74
CA GLY A 624 -9.24 -34.97 16.55
C GLY A 624 -9.59 -33.49 16.76
N MET A 625 -10.84 -33.09 16.52
CA MET A 625 -11.24 -31.68 16.61
C MET A 625 -11.71 -31.22 18.00
N GLU A 626 -11.67 -32.07 19.03
CA GLU A 626 -12.11 -31.74 20.39
C GLU A 626 -11.29 -30.58 20.99
N GLY A 627 -10.00 -30.51 20.66
CA GLY A 627 -9.09 -29.44 21.08
C GLY A 627 -9.03 -28.23 20.13
N LEU A 628 -9.80 -28.23 19.04
CA LEU A 628 -9.65 -27.26 17.97
C LEU A 628 -9.87 -25.80 18.41
N PRO A 629 -10.90 -25.46 19.22
CA PRO A 629 -11.05 -24.09 19.70
C PRO A 629 -9.86 -23.61 20.54
N ALA A 630 -9.25 -24.49 21.33
CA ALA A 630 -8.06 -24.16 22.12
C ALA A 630 -6.82 -24.00 21.23
N ALA A 631 -6.69 -24.81 20.18
CA ALA A 631 -5.60 -24.69 19.22
C ALA A 631 -5.71 -23.40 18.38
N ILE A 632 -6.91 -22.97 18.01
CA ILE A 632 -7.11 -21.68 17.30
C ILE A 632 -6.69 -20.49 18.17
N LYS A 633 -6.95 -20.56 19.49
CA LYS A 633 -6.50 -19.54 20.46
C LYS A 633 -4.99 -19.41 20.58
N ILE A 634 -4.18 -20.32 20.03
CA ILE A 634 -2.72 -20.16 19.98
C ILE A 634 -2.34 -19.03 19.01
N PHE A 635 -3.20 -18.73 18.04
CA PHE A 635 -2.99 -17.69 17.03
C PHE A 635 -3.75 -16.39 17.32
N GLN A 636 -4.55 -16.36 18.40
CA GLN A 636 -5.19 -15.16 18.95
C GLN A 636 -4.31 -14.65 20.07
#